data_AF-A0A3D5ZFC7-F1
#
_entry.id   AF-A0A3D5ZFC7-F1
#
_cell.length_a   1.000
_cell.length_b   1.000
_cell.length_c   1.000
_cell.angle_alpha   90.00
_cell.angle_beta   90.00
_cell.angle_gamma   90.00
#
_symmetry.space_group_name_H-M   'P 1'
#
loop_
_entity.id
_entity.type
_entity.pdbx_description
1 polymer ?
#
loop_
_entity_poly.entity_id
_entity_poly.type
_entity_poly.pdbx_seq_one_letter_code
_entity_poly.pdbx_strand_id
1 'polypeptide(L)'
;RLEEAQAIADFLEIFDEVHVVHDKESFLEDQFGLSNIAYAGNAPTDAPFLEKVAQSITTNASSRHQNKTRNATQNVTDLSSQEIMFGQYAKALRPYQWLKNLLVFVPVMSAHAFNSQTLGHALLAFISFSLIASSVYFVNDLVDLAADRDHPRKKLRPFASGRIPLSHGTIMAPILLIIGALLALGLGQMFFATLMIYYLLTLAYSLKIKRVIVIDICVLACLYSIRIVAGGVATDITLSVWLLAFSMFFFLSLAAVKRKTELVDSLARGNVAPTGRGYHVNDLPIISMISISAGYISILVLALYLNSEAVMALYPKPEFLWGVCVVLLYWITRTVMLAHRGDMHDDPLVYAVKDHISLACLGFASAFVAVGMFP
;
A
#
# COMPACT_ATOMS: atom_id res chain seq x y z
N ARG A 1 1.81 33.68 5.89
CA ARG A 1 0.99 34.11 4.73
C ARG A 1 1.84 34.74 3.63
N LEU A 2 2.46 35.93 3.81
CA LEU A 2 3.34 36.50 2.76
C LEU A 2 4.60 35.66 2.57
N GLU A 3 5.29 35.29 3.65
CA GLU A 3 6.50 34.44 3.59
C GLU A 3 6.23 33.08 2.92
N GLU A 4 5.09 32.46 3.20
CA GLU A 4 4.68 31.19 2.56
C GLU A 4 4.38 31.39 1.07
N ALA A 5 3.71 32.47 0.69
CA ALA A 5 3.41 32.79 -0.70
C ALA A 5 4.69 33.10 -1.48
N GLN A 6 5.63 33.83 -0.88
CA GLN A 6 6.94 34.12 -1.47
C GLN A 6 7.75 32.85 -1.67
N ALA A 7 7.81 31.96 -0.67
CA ALA A 7 8.50 30.68 -0.80
C ALA A 7 7.94 29.80 -1.93
N ILE A 8 6.62 29.85 -2.16
CA ILE A 8 5.98 29.15 -3.29
C ILE A 8 6.37 29.80 -4.63
N ALA A 9 6.38 31.13 -4.69
CA ALA A 9 6.74 31.86 -5.89
C ALA A 9 8.20 31.63 -6.30
N ASP A 10 9.12 31.74 -5.34
CA ASP A 10 10.55 31.50 -5.53
C ASP A 10 10.81 30.05 -5.97
N PHE A 11 10.03 29.08 -5.48
CA PHE A 11 10.15 27.68 -5.90
C PHE A 11 9.65 27.43 -7.32
N LEU A 12 8.57 28.09 -7.73
CA LEU A 12 7.96 27.86 -9.04
C LEU A 12 8.63 28.67 -10.16
N GLU A 13 9.25 29.80 -9.84
CA GLU A 13 9.92 30.70 -10.80
C GLU A 13 9.01 31.16 -11.96
N ILE A 14 7.68 31.17 -11.75
CA ILE A 14 6.67 31.59 -12.74
C ILE A 14 5.93 32.88 -12.36
N PHE A 15 6.28 33.50 -11.24
CA PHE A 15 5.61 34.69 -10.73
C PHE A 15 6.58 35.87 -10.70
N ASP A 16 6.19 36.99 -11.31
CA ASP A 16 6.95 38.23 -11.27
C ASP A 16 6.78 38.98 -9.93
N GLU A 17 5.59 38.89 -9.32
CA GLU A 17 5.25 39.60 -8.08
C GLU A 17 4.34 38.76 -7.16
N VAL A 18 4.44 38.98 -5.84
CA VAL A 18 3.60 38.35 -4.80
C VAL A 18 3.03 39.40 -3.87
N HIS A 19 1.70 39.44 -3.77
CA HIS A 19 0.97 40.44 -2.98
C HIS A 19 0.07 39.77 -1.93
N VAL A 20 0.06 40.32 -0.70
CA VAL A 20 -0.95 40.00 0.31
C VAL A 20 -1.88 41.19 0.45
N VAL A 21 -3.13 41.01 0.04
CA VAL A 21 -4.10 42.10 -0.12
C VAL A 21 -5.32 41.84 0.77
N HIS A 22 -5.81 42.89 1.43
CA HIS A 22 -7.05 42.85 2.22
C HIS A 22 -8.30 42.99 1.35
N ASP A 23 -8.30 43.95 0.41
CA ASP A 23 -9.33 44.10 -0.61
C ASP A 23 -8.74 43.78 -1.99
N LYS A 24 -8.96 42.55 -2.42
CA LYS A 24 -8.43 42.04 -3.68
C LYS A 24 -9.04 42.78 -4.89
N GLU A 25 -10.26 43.31 -4.77
CA GLU A 25 -10.97 43.91 -5.91
C GLU A 25 -10.42 45.26 -6.25
N SER A 26 -10.38 46.15 -5.26
CA SER A 26 -9.82 47.49 -5.44
C SER A 26 -8.37 47.44 -5.91
N PHE A 27 -7.56 46.54 -5.35
CA PHE A 27 -6.16 46.39 -5.74
C PHE A 27 -5.98 46.01 -7.23
N LEU A 28 -6.74 45.01 -7.70
CA LEU A 28 -6.62 44.55 -9.08
C LEU A 28 -7.16 45.58 -10.08
N GLU A 29 -8.26 46.28 -9.72
CA GLU A 29 -8.81 47.35 -10.55
C GLU A 29 -7.84 48.54 -10.64
N ASP A 30 -7.29 48.99 -9.51
CA ASP A 30 -6.40 50.15 -9.46
C ASP A 30 -5.06 49.89 -10.17
N GLN A 31 -4.51 48.67 -10.06
CA GLN A 31 -3.18 48.36 -10.61
C GLN A 31 -3.23 47.94 -12.09
N PHE A 32 -4.25 47.18 -12.50
CA PHE A 32 -4.28 46.54 -13.81
C PHE A 32 -5.56 46.78 -14.63
N GLY A 33 -6.66 47.17 -13.98
CA GLY A 33 -8.00 47.25 -14.56
C GLY A 33 -8.58 45.86 -14.84
N LEU A 34 -9.69 45.51 -14.19
CA LEU A 34 -10.27 44.17 -14.24
C LEU A 34 -10.58 43.72 -15.67
N SER A 35 -11.07 44.63 -16.52
CA SER A 35 -11.42 44.35 -17.92
C SER A 35 -10.23 43.98 -18.82
N ASN A 36 -8.99 44.11 -18.35
CA ASN A 36 -7.76 43.83 -19.12
C ASN A 36 -7.00 42.59 -18.64
N ILE A 37 -7.43 41.95 -17.55
CA ILE A 37 -6.69 40.82 -16.96
C ILE A 37 -7.35 39.47 -17.23
N ALA A 38 -6.50 38.44 -17.28
CA ALA A 38 -6.91 37.06 -17.11
C ALA A 38 -6.72 36.67 -15.63
N TYR A 39 -7.80 36.26 -14.95
CA TYR A 39 -7.72 35.91 -13.53
C TYR A 39 -7.93 34.41 -13.32
N ALA A 40 -6.97 33.78 -12.63
CA ALA A 40 -7.03 32.36 -12.26
C ALA A 40 -7.40 32.20 -10.78
N GLY A 41 -8.54 31.53 -10.51
CA GLY A 41 -9.07 31.37 -9.17
C GLY A 41 -9.84 30.06 -8.97
N ASN A 42 -10.10 29.71 -7.72
CA ASN A 42 -10.82 28.48 -7.37
C ASN A 42 -11.70 28.58 -6.13
N ALA A 43 -11.66 29.70 -5.41
CA ALA A 43 -12.44 29.89 -4.22
C ALA A 43 -13.84 30.42 -4.59
N PRO A 44 -14.89 30.07 -3.82
CA PRO A 44 -16.21 30.68 -4.00
C PRO A 44 -16.19 32.21 -3.88
N THR A 45 -15.24 32.74 -3.11
CA THR A 45 -15.00 34.18 -2.95
C THR A 45 -14.47 34.84 -4.22
N ASP A 46 -13.90 34.08 -5.15
CA ASP A 46 -13.43 34.58 -6.45
C ASP A 46 -14.59 34.79 -7.45
N ALA A 47 -15.79 34.28 -7.16
CA ALA A 47 -16.92 34.32 -8.09
C ALA A 47 -17.30 35.73 -8.57
N PRO A 48 -17.37 36.78 -7.72
CA PRO A 48 -17.71 38.13 -8.17
C PRO A 48 -16.66 38.74 -9.13
N PHE A 49 -15.40 38.31 -9.02
CA PHE A 49 -14.28 38.80 -9.83
C PHE A 49 -14.31 38.19 -11.22
N LEU A 50 -14.60 36.89 -11.29
CA LEU A 50 -14.66 36.13 -12.54
C LEU A 50 -15.77 36.63 -13.50
N GLU A 51 -16.66 37.50 -13.05
CA GLU A 51 -17.68 38.15 -13.89
C GLU A 51 -17.18 39.46 -14.52
N LYS A 52 -16.18 40.11 -13.91
CA LYS A 52 -15.71 41.45 -14.27
C LYS A 52 -14.42 41.45 -15.10
N VAL A 53 -13.72 40.32 -15.15
CA VAL A 53 -12.44 40.19 -15.83
C VAL A 53 -12.56 39.82 -17.30
N ALA A 54 -11.55 40.17 -18.11
CA ALA A 54 -11.53 39.88 -19.54
C ALA A 54 -11.56 38.37 -19.85
N GLN A 55 -10.81 37.59 -19.04
CA GLN A 55 -10.77 36.13 -19.13
C GLN A 55 -10.79 35.52 -17.73
N SER A 56 -11.71 34.57 -17.54
CA SER A 56 -11.89 33.86 -16.28
C SER A 56 -11.31 32.46 -16.39
N ILE A 57 -10.34 32.15 -15.54
CA ILE A 57 -9.69 30.84 -15.50
C ILE A 57 -10.05 30.15 -14.18
N THR A 58 -10.84 29.08 -14.24
CA THR A 58 -11.12 28.29 -13.02
C THR A 58 -10.08 27.20 -12.85
N THR A 59 -9.49 27.05 -11.66
CA THR A 59 -8.43 26.05 -11.39
C THR A 59 -8.91 25.01 -10.38
N ASN A 60 -9.19 23.77 -10.80
CA ASN A 60 -9.76 22.72 -9.90
C ASN A 60 -11.02 23.15 -9.12
N ALA A 61 -11.84 24.04 -9.67
CA ALA A 61 -13.07 24.48 -9.02
C ALA A 61 -14.16 23.40 -9.04
N SER A 62 -15.06 23.41 -8.06
CA SER A 62 -16.22 22.50 -8.04
C SER A 62 -17.12 22.71 -9.26
N SER A 63 -17.81 21.66 -9.73
CA SER A 63 -18.73 21.74 -10.88
C SER A 63 -19.80 22.83 -10.73
N ARG A 64 -20.24 23.09 -9.49
CA ARG A 64 -21.18 24.18 -9.18
C ARG A 64 -20.56 25.56 -9.42
N HIS A 65 -19.29 25.74 -9.06
CA HIS A 65 -18.58 27.00 -9.28
C HIS A 65 -18.25 27.18 -10.76
N GLN A 66 -17.77 26.14 -11.45
CA GLN A 66 -17.53 26.16 -12.90
C GLN A 66 -18.79 26.54 -13.68
N ASN A 67 -19.93 25.90 -13.38
CA ASN A 67 -21.20 26.22 -14.02
C ASN A 67 -21.67 27.64 -13.69
N LYS A 68 -21.44 28.12 -12.47
CA LYS A 68 -21.77 29.51 -12.10
C LYS A 68 -20.94 30.50 -12.92
N THR A 69 -19.63 30.27 -13.03
CA THR A 69 -18.72 31.13 -13.80
C THR A 69 -19.03 31.10 -15.30
N ARG A 70 -19.26 29.92 -15.88
CA ARG A 70 -19.68 29.77 -17.30
C ARG A 70 -20.99 30.47 -17.62
N ASN A 71 -21.92 30.51 -16.67
CA ASN A 71 -23.19 31.20 -16.86
C ASN A 71 -23.06 32.73 -16.72
N ALA A 72 -22.02 33.22 -16.05
CA ALA A 72 -21.85 34.63 -15.76
C ALA A 72 -20.91 35.35 -16.75
N THR A 73 -19.98 34.63 -17.38
CA THR A 73 -19.03 35.21 -18.36
C THR A 73 -18.84 34.31 -19.59
N GLN A 74 -18.61 34.93 -20.76
CA GLN A 74 -18.47 34.21 -22.04
C GLN A 74 -17.05 33.63 -22.27
N ASN A 75 -16.01 34.22 -21.66
CA ASN A 75 -14.61 33.81 -21.83
C ASN A 75 -14.08 33.05 -20.61
N VAL A 76 -14.54 31.80 -20.43
CA VAL A 76 -14.14 30.94 -19.32
C VAL A 76 -13.25 29.80 -19.80
N THR A 77 -12.05 29.68 -19.23
CA THR A 77 -11.16 28.54 -19.42
C THR A 77 -11.09 27.71 -18.14
N ASP A 78 -11.55 26.46 -18.19
CA ASP A 78 -11.48 25.58 -17.03
C ASP A 78 -10.17 24.77 -17.06
N LEU A 79 -9.23 25.13 -16.20
CA LEU A 79 -8.04 24.34 -15.90
C LEU A 79 -8.38 23.38 -14.76
N SER A 80 -9.22 22.39 -15.04
CA SER A 80 -9.50 21.30 -14.11
C SER A 80 -8.50 20.16 -14.30
N SER A 81 -8.03 19.61 -13.19
CA SER A 81 -7.55 18.23 -13.14
C SER A 81 -8.70 17.36 -13.64
N GLN A 82 -8.47 16.64 -14.74
CA GLN A 82 -9.33 15.64 -15.41
C GLN A 82 -10.51 15.13 -14.56
N GLU A 83 -11.68 14.93 -15.20
CA GLU A 83 -12.84 14.26 -14.59
C GLU A 83 -12.39 13.08 -13.74
N ILE A 84 -12.84 13.06 -12.47
CA ILE A 84 -12.44 12.02 -11.51
C ILE A 84 -13.07 10.71 -11.98
N MET A 85 -12.33 9.94 -12.78
CA MET A 85 -12.79 8.64 -13.21
C MET A 85 -12.84 7.70 -12.01
N PHE A 86 -13.85 6.82 -11.96
CA PHE A 86 -13.95 5.75 -10.97
C PHE A 86 -12.65 4.93 -10.83
N GLY A 87 -11.92 4.76 -11.94
CA GLY A 87 -10.61 4.11 -11.95
C GLY A 87 -9.56 4.75 -11.03
N GLN A 88 -9.66 6.06 -10.75
CA GLN A 88 -8.76 6.74 -9.80
C GLN A 88 -9.03 6.30 -8.36
N TYR A 89 -10.30 6.19 -7.96
CA TYR A 89 -10.66 5.67 -6.64
C TYR A 89 -10.28 4.21 -6.48
N ALA A 90 -10.51 3.38 -7.51
CA ALA A 90 -10.03 1.99 -7.52
C ALA A 90 -8.50 1.94 -7.37
N LYS A 91 -7.75 2.82 -8.05
CA LYS A 91 -6.29 2.91 -7.88
C LYS A 91 -5.89 3.35 -6.48
N ALA A 92 -6.63 4.27 -5.86
CA ALA A 92 -6.40 4.75 -4.49
C ALA A 92 -6.67 3.66 -3.44
N LEU A 93 -7.69 2.81 -3.64
CA LEU A 93 -7.96 1.63 -2.80
C LEU A 93 -6.83 0.59 -2.83
N ARG A 94 -6.00 0.60 -3.89
CA ARG A 94 -4.92 -0.35 -4.13
C ARG A 94 -5.35 -1.83 -4.05
N PRO A 95 -6.34 -2.30 -4.84
CA PRO A 95 -6.77 -3.70 -4.87
C PRO A 95 -5.63 -4.70 -5.07
N TYR A 96 -4.61 -4.32 -5.85
CA TYR A 96 -3.42 -5.17 -6.04
C TYR A 96 -2.67 -5.46 -4.73
N GLN A 97 -2.77 -4.60 -3.70
CA GLN A 97 -2.22 -4.85 -2.36
C GLN A 97 -3.09 -5.79 -1.53
N TRP A 98 -4.37 -5.95 -1.87
CA TRP A 98 -5.26 -6.91 -1.20
C TRP A 98 -4.80 -8.35 -1.42
N LEU A 99 -3.97 -8.60 -2.44
CA LEU A 99 -3.30 -9.88 -2.64
C LEU A 99 -2.60 -10.38 -1.37
N LYS A 100 -2.03 -9.48 -0.56
CA LYS A 100 -1.40 -9.84 0.72
C LYS A 100 -2.40 -10.42 1.72
N ASN A 101 -3.66 -10.00 1.64
CA ASN A 101 -4.73 -10.47 2.51
C ASN A 101 -5.25 -11.85 2.11
N LEU A 102 -4.82 -12.41 0.97
CA LEU A 102 -5.08 -13.83 0.67
C LEU A 102 -4.49 -14.76 1.73
N LEU A 103 -3.51 -14.29 2.51
CA LEU A 103 -2.98 -15.00 3.67
C LEU A 103 -4.05 -15.35 4.73
N VAL A 104 -5.18 -14.65 4.76
CA VAL A 104 -6.34 -14.97 5.61
C VAL A 104 -6.92 -16.35 5.30
N PHE A 105 -6.72 -16.87 4.08
CA PHE A 105 -7.20 -18.20 3.67
C PHE A 105 -6.22 -19.34 4.00
N VAL A 106 -4.97 -19.03 4.40
CA VAL A 106 -3.96 -20.05 4.72
C VAL A 106 -4.45 -21.06 5.77
N PRO A 107 -5.11 -20.66 6.87
CA PRO A 107 -5.66 -21.60 7.86
C PRO A 107 -6.67 -22.58 7.26
N VAL A 108 -7.58 -22.08 6.41
CA VAL A 108 -8.60 -22.89 5.71
C VAL A 108 -7.95 -23.95 4.82
N MET A 109 -6.93 -23.53 4.05
CA MET A 109 -6.15 -24.44 3.20
C MET A 109 -5.42 -25.49 4.03
N SER A 110 -4.75 -25.07 5.13
CA SER A 110 -3.95 -25.96 5.96
C SER A 110 -4.79 -27.03 6.69
N ALA A 111 -6.02 -26.68 7.06
CA ALA A 111 -6.95 -27.58 7.75
C ALA A 111 -7.86 -28.35 6.78
N HIS A 112 -7.73 -28.15 5.46
CA HIS A 112 -8.62 -28.70 4.43
C HIS A 112 -10.12 -28.43 4.69
N ALA A 113 -10.43 -27.29 5.31
CA ALA A 113 -11.76 -26.97 5.83
C ALA A 113 -12.63 -26.22 4.79
N PHE A 114 -12.93 -26.86 3.66
CA PHE A 114 -13.60 -26.24 2.51
C PHE A 114 -15.14 -26.18 2.58
N ASN A 115 -15.73 -26.12 3.77
CA ASN A 115 -17.18 -26.00 3.91
C ASN A 115 -17.65 -24.55 3.64
N SER A 116 -18.91 -24.39 3.25
CA SER A 116 -19.49 -23.10 2.84
C SER A 116 -19.45 -22.03 3.94
N GLN A 117 -19.62 -22.43 5.20
CA GLN A 117 -19.60 -21.52 6.34
C GLN A 117 -18.18 -20.97 6.58
N THR A 118 -17.18 -21.85 6.65
CA THR A 118 -15.76 -21.48 6.79
C THR A 118 -15.30 -20.59 5.65
N LEU A 119 -15.67 -20.91 4.41
CA LEU A 119 -15.35 -20.07 3.24
C LEU A 119 -16.05 -18.71 3.30
N GLY A 120 -17.30 -18.66 3.76
CA GLY A 120 -18.04 -17.41 3.99
C GLY A 120 -17.35 -16.51 5.03
N HIS A 121 -16.94 -17.08 6.17
CA HIS A 121 -16.20 -16.34 7.19
C HIS A 121 -14.83 -15.85 6.69
N ALA A 122 -14.07 -16.70 5.98
CA ALA A 122 -12.78 -16.33 5.42
C ALA A 122 -12.92 -15.21 4.37
N LEU A 123 -13.96 -15.25 3.53
CA LEU A 123 -14.24 -14.21 2.55
C LEU A 123 -14.63 -12.89 3.22
N LEU A 124 -15.49 -12.94 4.25
CA LEU A 124 -15.86 -11.75 5.01
C LEU A 124 -14.64 -11.15 5.73
N ALA A 125 -13.77 -12.00 6.28
CA ALA A 125 -12.51 -11.58 6.90
C ALA A 125 -11.58 -10.91 5.89
N PHE A 126 -11.44 -11.51 4.70
CA PHE A 126 -10.66 -10.93 3.60
C PHE A 126 -11.17 -9.54 3.18
N ILE A 127 -12.49 -9.37 3.03
CA ILE A 127 -13.11 -8.08 2.67
C ILE A 127 -12.87 -7.06 3.79
N SER A 128 -13.16 -7.42 5.04
CA SER A 128 -12.96 -6.56 6.20
C SER A 128 -11.50 -6.09 6.31
N PHE A 129 -10.55 -7.02 6.23
CA PHE A 129 -9.11 -6.74 6.28
C PHE A 129 -8.67 -5.83 5.12
N SER A 130 -9.24 -6.02 3.93
CA SER A 130 -8.94 -5.23 2.74
C SER A 130 -9.45 -3.79 2.84
N LEU A 131 -10.64 -3.57 3.42
CA LEU A 131 -11.16 -2.23 3.69
C LEU A 131 -10.30 -1.50 4.75
N ILE A 132 -9.96 -2.17 5.85
CA ILE A 132 -9.08 -1.60 6.88
C ILE A 132 -7.68 -1.29 6.32
N ALA A 133 -7.10 -2.19 5.54
CA ALA A 133 -5.81 -1.93 4.87
C ALA A 133 -5.89 -0.73 3.91
N SER A 134 -7.00 -0.62 3.16
CA SER A 134 -7.24 0.52 2.25
C SER A 134 -7.36 1.84 3.02
N SER A 135 -8.02 1.86 4.18
CA SER A 135 -8.05 3.02 5.07
C SER A 135 -6.64 3.48 5.44
N VAL A 136 -5.76 2.55 5.85
CA VAL A 136 -4.36 2.89 6.16
C VAL A 136 -3.62 3.41 4.93
N TYR A 137 -3.85 2.85 3.74
CA TYR A 137 -3.23 3.37 2.52
C TYR A 137 -3.67 4.79 2.20
N PHE A 138 -4.92 5.15 2.43
CA PHE A 138 -5.40 6.52 2.27
C PHE A 138 -4.71 7.46 3.26
N VAL A 139 -4.64 7.10 4.54
CA VAL A 139 -3.93 7.90 5.55
C VAL A 139 -2.47 8.07 5.16
N ASN A 140 -1.80 7.00 4.75
CA ASN A 140 -0.39 7.04 4.36
C ASN A 140 -0.15 7.90 3.12
N ASP A 141 -1.02 7.85 2.11
CA ASP A 141 -0.87 8.66 0.91
C ASP A 141 -1.07 10.16 1.19
N LEU A 142 -1.86 10.51 2.21
CA LEU A 142 -2.00 11.89 2.67
C LEU A 142 -0.80 12.34 3.51
N VAL A 143 -0.27 11.47 4.37
CA VAL A 143 0.90 11.78 5.21
C VAL A 143 2.19 11.88 4.39
N ASP A 144 2.39 10.98 3.43
CA ASP A 144 3.57 10.95 2.56
C ASP A 144 3.40 11.85 1.31
N LEU A 145 2.39 12.72 1.26
CA LEU A 145 2.00 13.49 0.06
C LEU A 145 3.16 14.28 -0.56
N ALA A 146 3.91 15.03 0.26
CA ALA A 146 5.05 15.83 -0.22
C ALA A 146 6.15 14.93 -0.81
N ALA A 147 6.58 13.92 -0.05
CA ALA A 147 7.59 12.96 -0.49
C ALA A 147 7.15 12.17 -1.73
N ASP A 148 5.86 11.89 -1.87
CA ASP A 148 5.31 11.21 -3.04
C ASP A 148 5.35 12.09 -4.30
N ARG A 149 5.16 13.41 -4.17
CA ARG A 149 5.26 14.37 -5.29
C ARG A 149 6.67 14.46 -5.86
N ASP A 150 7.68 14.39 -5.00
CA ASP A 150 9.09 14.45 -5.40
C ASP A 150 9.59 13.14 -6.01
N HIS A 151 8.87 12.04 -5.80
CA HIS A 151 9.33 10.71 -6.21
C HIS A 151 8.94 10.38 -7.68
N PRO A 152 9.88 9.88 -8.53
CA PRO A 152 9.66 9.67 -9.97
C PRO A 152 8.43 8.84 -10.35
N ARG A 153 8.17 7.74 -9.62
CA ARG A 153 7.00 6.87 -9.81
C ARG A 153 5.78 7.25 -8.94
N LYS A 154 5.99 7.59 -7.66
CA LYS A 154 4.89 7.85 -6.70
C LYS A 154 4.19 9.17 -6.95
N LYS A 155 4.78 10.11 -7.71
CA LYS A 155 4.10 11.33 -8.17
C LYS A 155 2.84 11.05 -8.99
N LEU A 156 2.71 9.84 -9.54
CA LEU A 156 1.54 9.38 -10.30
C LEU A 156 0.43 8.75 -9.43
N ARG A 157 0.61 8.73 -8.09
CA ARG A 157 -0.45 8.33 -7.16
C ARG A 157 -1.60 9.33 -7.23
N PRO A 158 -2.87 8.89 -7.11
CA PRO A 158 -4.03 9.76 -7.34
C PRO A 158 -4.01 11.05 -6.51
N PHE A 159 -3.67 10.97 -5.22
CA PHE A 159 -3.55 12.14 -4.34
C PHE A 159 -2.34 13.03 -4.67
N ALA A 160 -1.15 12.43 -4.86
CA ALA A 160 0.07 13.16 -5.20
C ALA A 160 -0.05 13.93 -6.52
N SER A 161 -0.66 13.30 -7.54
CA SER A 161 -0.90 13.92 -8.85
C SER A 161 -2.08 14.91 -8.89
N GLY A 162 -2.81 15.08 -7.78
CA GLY A 162 -3.99 15.94 -7.73
C GLY A 162 -5.21 15.43 -8.53
N ARG A 163 -5.24 14.14 -8.90
CA ARG A 163 -6.37 13.53 -9.62
C ARG A 163 -7.56 13.22 -8.71
N ILE A 164 -7.33 13.09 -7.42
CA ILE A 164 -8.37 12.99 -6.39
C ILE A 164 -8.15 14.13 -5.40
N PRO A 165 -9.20 14.92 -5.06
CA PRO A 165 -9.09 15.95 -4.05
C PRO A 165 -8.70 15.36 -2.68
N LEU A 166 -7.83 16.06 -1.95
CA LEU A 166 -7.36 15.60 -0.64
C LEU A 166 -8.50 15.41 0.37
N SER A 167 -9.58 16.20 0.25
CA SER A 167 -10.80 16.08 1.06
C SER A 167 -11.48 14.71 0.94
N HIS A 168 -11.41 14.08 -0.23
CA HIS A 168 -11.96 12.75 -0.41
C HIS A 168 -11.12 11.73 0.33
N GLY A 169 -9.79 11.92 0.35
CA GLY A 169 -8.88 11.08 1.12
C GLY A 169 -9.20 11.09 2.61
N THR A 170 -9.40 12.29 3.18
CA THR A 170 -9.69 12.48 4.61
C THR A 170 -11.05 11.93 5.03
N ILE A 171 -12.04 11.93 4.14
CA ILE A 171 -13.38 11.37 4.39
C ILE A 171 -13.44 9.86 4.15
N MET A 172 -12.80 9.36 3.09
CA MET A 172 -12.86 7.94 2.74
C MET A 172 -12.07 7.06 3.71
N ALA A 173 -10.95 7.54 4.26
CA ALA A 173 -10.17 6.80 5.25
C ALA A 173 -11.02 6.34 6.46
N PRO A 174 -11.72 7.23 7.19
CA PRO A 174 -12.57 6.81 8.31
C PRO A 174 -13.78 5.99 7.86
N ILE A 175 -14.38 6.27 6.69
CA ILE A 175 -15.51 5.46 6.17
C ILE A 175 -15.07 4.00 5.96
N LEU A 176 -13.94 3.78 5.29
CA LEU A 176 -13.39 2.44 5.05
C LEU A 176 -13.05 1.73 6.36
N LEU A 177 -12.52 2.47 7.35
CA LEU A 177 -12.23 1.94 8.68
C LEU A 177 -13.52 1.50 9.38
N ILE A 178 -14.56 2.34 9.39
CA ILE A 178 -15.84 2.06 10.04
C ILE A 178 -16.50 0.84 9.39
N ILE A 179 -16.60 0.79 8.06
CA ILE A 179 -17.20 -0.35 7.36
C ILE A 179 -16.39 -1.62 7.65
N GLY A 180 -15.07 -1.58 7.52
CA GLY A 180 -14.20 -2.72 7.83
C GLY A 180 -14.35 -3.21 9.27
N ALA A 181 -14.42 -2.29 10.23
CA ALA A 181 -14.64 -2.56 11.65
C ALA A 181 -16.01 -3.19 11.94
N LEU A 182 -17.09 -2.69 11.30
CA LEU A 182 -18.43 -3.26 11.45
C LEU A 182 -18.49 -4.70 10.92
N LEU A 183 -17.88 -4.96 9.75
CA LEU A 183 -17.77 -6.33 9.23
C LEU A 183 -16.95 -7.23 10.18
N ALA A 184 -15.89 -6.68 10.79
CA ALA A 184 -15.06 -7.41 11.74
C ALA A 184 -15.82 -7.78 13.03
N LEU A 185 -16.67 -6.88 13.53
CA LEU A 185 -17.55 -7.18 14.67
C LEU A 185 -18.53 -8.32 14.37
N GLY A 186 -19.00 -8.41 13.11
CA GLY A 186 -19.84 -9.52 12.65
C GLY A 186 -19.14 -10.88 12.68
N LEU A 187 -17.80 -10.93 12.66
CA LEU A 187 -16.99 -12.15 12.81
C LEU A 187 -16.59 -12.45 14.25
N GLY A 188 -16.94 -11.57 15.20
CA GLY A 188 -16.66 -11.74 16.63
C GLY A 188 -15.60 -10.78 17.19
N GLN A 189 -15.61 -10.65 18.51
CA GLN A 189 -14.78 -9.68 19.23
C GLN A 189 -13.27 -9.94 19.08
N MET A 190 -12.86 -11.21 19.04
CA MET A 190 -11.45 -11.59 18.87
C MET A 190 -10.90 -11.20 17.49
N PHE A 191 -11.71 -11.36 16.44
CA PHE A 191 -11.32 -10.94 15.10
C PHE A 191 -11.22 -9.41 15.02
N PHE A 192 -12.21 -8.70 15.55
CA PHE A 192 -12.17 -7.24 15.66
C PHE A 192 -10.91 -6.74 16.39
N ALA A 193 -10.58 -7.32 17.55
CA ALA A 193 -9.38 -6.97 18.31
C ALA A 193 -8.10 -7.23 17.49
N THR A 194 -8.01 -8.38 16.82
CA THR A 194 -6.88 -8.72 15.94
C THR A 194 -6.71 -7.68 14.82
N LEU A 195 -7.81 -7.24 14.22
CA LEU A 195 -7.82 -6.25 13.14
C LEU A 195 -7.43 -4.85 13.61
N MET A 196 -7.85 -4.47 14.83
CA MET A 196 -7.45 -3.21 15.45
C MET A 196 -5.96 -3.20 15.82
N ILE A 197 -5.43 -4.31 16.35
CA ILE A 197 -3.98 -4.47 16.59
C ILE A 197 -3.22 -4.33 15.26
N TYR A 198 -3.67 -5.01 14.20
CA TYR A 198 -3.10 -4.87 12.88
C TYR A 198 -3.10 -3.41 12.38
N TYR A 199 -4.24 -2.72 12.51
CA TYR A 199 -4.41 -1.34 12.07
C TYR A 199 -3.44 -0.40 12.81
N LEU A 200 -3.42 -0.47 14.14
CA LEU A 200 -2.53 0.34 14.99
C LEU A 200 -1.06 0.06 14.70
N LEU A 201 -0.68 -1.21 14.55
CA LEU A 201 0.70 -1.58 14.21
C LEU A 201 1.10 -1.07 12.82
N THR A 202 0.18 -1.10 11.85
CA THR A 202 0.45 -0.59 10.49
C THR A 202 0.61 0.93 10.49
N LEU A 203 -0.20 1.66 11.27
CA LEU A 203 -0.04 3.11 11.45
C LEU A 203 1.27 3.45 12.17
N ALA A 204 1.56 2.79 13.29
CA ALA A 204 2.81 2.98 14.03
C ALA A 204 4.03 2.69 13.15
N TYR A 205 3.95 1.65 12.32
CA TYR A 205 4.95 1.33 11.32
C TYR A 205 5.18 2.48 10.34
N SER A 206 4.09 2.97 9.75
CA SER A 206 4.13 3.98 8.70
C SER A 206 4.64 5.33 9.21
N LEU A 207 4.35 5.68 10.47
CA LEU A 207 4.74 6.95 11.09
C LEU A 207 6.16 6.94 11.66
N LYS A 208 6.54 5.89 12.41
CA LYS A 208 7.79 5.88 13.19
C LYS A 208 8.63 4.63 13.01
N ILE A 209 8.05 3.42 13.11
CA ILE A 209 8.86 2.20 13.23
C ILE A 209 9.66 1.91 11.96
N LYS A 210 9.18 2.33 10.77
CA LYS A 210 9.93 2.20 9.49
C LYS A 210 11.33 2.81 9.50
N ARG A 211 11.62 3.68 10.48
CA ARG A 211 12.91 4.36 10.66
C ARG A 211 13.90 3.58 11.52
N VAL A 212 13.43 2.61 12.32
CA VAL A 212 14.27 1.85 13.25
C VAL A 212 14.79 0.58 12.57
N ILE A 213 16.11 0.45 12.51
CA ILE A 213 16.82 -0.68 11.88
C ILE A 213 16.42 -1.98 12.57
N VAL A 214 16.29 -3.06 11.80
CA VAL A 214 15.87 -4.43 12.19
C VAL A 214 14.43 -4.51 12.68
N ILE A 215 13.98 -3.59 13.54
CA ILE A 215 12.61 -3.58 14.04
C ILE A 215 11.61 -3.45 12.89
N ASP A 216 11.94 -2.68 11.85
CA ASP A 216 11.09 -2.55 10.67
C ASP A 216 10.82 -3.90 9.96
N ILE A 217 11.84 -4.73 9.74
CA ILE A 217 11.70 -6.03 9.06
C ILE A 217 10.99 -7.04 9.96
N CYS A 218 11.24 -7.01 11.28
CA CYS A 218 10.52 -7.83 12.25
C CYS A 218 9.03 -7.45 12.30
N VAL A 219 8.70 -6.16 12.34
CA VAL A 219 7.31 -5.69 12.32
C VAL A 219 6.63 -6.03 10.99
N LEU A 220 7.33 -5.95 9.86
CA LEU A 220 6.80 -6.41 8.58
C LEU A 220 6.45 -7.90 8.62
N ALA A 221 7.33 -8.74 9.16
CA ALA A 221 7.07 -10.16 9.33
C ALA A 221 5.81 -10.39 10.19
N CYS A 222 5.71 -9.72 11.35
CA CYS A 222 4.53 -9.77 12.20
C CYS A 222 3.25 -9.32 11.47
N LEU A 223 3.30 -8.23 10.70
CA LEU A 223 2.14 -7.74 9.94
C LEU A 223 1.67 -8.78 8.91
N TYR A 224 2.58 -9.52 8.27
CA TYR A 224 2.20 -10.62 7.39
C TYR A 224 1.63 -11.81 8.16
N SER A 225 2.27 -12.23 9.25
CA SER A 225 1.78 -13.34 10.09
C SER A 225 0.43 -13.08 10.74
N ILE A 226 0.13 -11.83 11.15
CA ILE A 226 -1.17 -11.45 11.73
C ILE A 226 -2.32 -11.74 10.76
N ARG A 227 -2.10 -11.72 9.44
CA ARG A 227 -3.15 -12.08 8.47
C ARG A 227 -3.55 -13.54 8.56
N ILE A 228 -2.57 -14.44 8.78
CA ILE A 228 -2.82 -15.86 9.01
C ILE A 228 -3.55 -16.03 10.34
N VAL A 229 -3.12 -15.33 11.40
CA VAL A 229 -3.79 -15.32 12.71
C VAL A 229 -5.24 -14.88 12.58
N ALA A 230 -5.49 -13.77 11.89
CA ALA A 230 -6.83 -13.24 11.65
C ALA A 230 -7.71 -14.25 10.88
N GLY A 231 -7.15 -14.98 9.91
CA GLY A 231 -7.83 -16.08 9.23
C GLY A 231 -8.25 -17.20 10.18
N GLY A 232 -7.35 -17.64 11.06
CA GLY A 232 -7.64 -18.70 12.03
C GLY A 232 -8.73 -18.29 13.00
N VAL A 233 -8.64 -17.06 13.53
CA VAL A 233 -9.64 -16.49 14.43
C VAL A 233 -11.01 -16.33 13.75
N ALA A 234 -11.05 -15.86 12.50
CA ALA A 234 -12.31 -15.68 11.78
C ALA A 234 -13.02 -17.00 11.46
N THR A 235 -12.26 -18.08 11.28
CA THR A 235 -12.76 -19.39 10.85
C THR A 235 -12.85 -20.41 11.98
N ASP A 236 -12.47 -20.01 13.20
CA ASP A 236 -12.33 -20.87 14.38
C ASP A 236 -11.39 -22.08 14.14
N ILE A 237 -10.37 -21.88 13.31
CA ILE A 237 -9.34 -22.88 13.02
C ILE A 237 -8.13 -22.62 13.92
N THR A 238 -7.79 -23.61 14.74
CA THR A 238 -6.61 -23.56 15.59
C THR A 238 -5.33 -23.64 14.75
N LEU A 239 -4.43 -22.67 14.96
CA LEU A 239 -3.19 -22.59 14.20
C LEU A 239 -2.10 -23.42 14.87
N SER A 240 -1.42 -24.25 14.09
CA SER A 240 -0.27 -24.99 14.60
C SER A 240 0.91 -24.06 14.87
N VAL A 241 1.65 -24.35 15.94
CA VAL A 241 2.89 -23.62 16.27
C VAL A 241 3.88 -23.69 15.10
N TRP A 242 3.92 -24.82 14.39
CA TRP A 242 4.73 -25.03 13.20
C TRP A 242 4.38 -24.08 12.06
N LEU A 243 3.08 -23.88 11.76
CA LEU A 243 2.63 -22.94 10.73
C LEU A 243 3.01 -21.50 11.09
N LEU A 244 2.83 -21.11 12.36
CA LEU A 244 3.20 -19.78 12.83
C LEU A 244 4.71 -19.55 12.75
N ALA A 245 5.52 -20.51 13.21
CA ALA A 245 6.98 -20.46 13.14
C ALA A 245 7.48 -20.38 11.70
N PHE A 246 6.96 -21.25 10.81
CA PHE A 246 7.25 -21.21 9.38
C PHE A 246 6.94 -19.82 8.81
N SER A 247 5.73 -19.31 9.05
CA SER A 247 5.27 -18.03 8.52
C SER A 247 6.15 -16.87 8.98
N MET A 248 6.57 -16.87 10.25
CA MET A 248 7.36 -15.80 10.82
C MET A 248 8.73 -15.69 10.14
N PHE A 249 9.43 -16.82 9.98
CA PHE A 249 10.73 -16.85 9.29
C PHE A 249 10.60 -16.58 7.79
N PHE A 250 9.57 -17.13 7.14
CA PHE A 250 9.30 -16.91 5.73
C PHE A 250 9.03 -15.41 5.44
N PHE A 251 8.16 -14.78 6.22
CA PHE A 251 7.87 -13.36 6.04
C PHE A 251 9.00 -12.44 6.49
N LEU A 252 9.83 -12.84 7.46
CA LEU A 252 11.06 -12.13 7.77
C LEU A 252 12.04 -12.16 6.60
N SER A 253 12.17 -13.30 5.93
CA SER A 253 12.95 -13.43 4.69
C SER A 253 12.45 -12.45 3.62
N LEU A 254 11.15 -12.43 3.34
CA LEU A 254 10.55 -11.53 2.34
C LEU A 254 10.62 -10.06 2.75
N ALA A 255 10.46 -9.74 4.03
CA ALA A 255 10.64 -8.38 4.55
C ALA A 255 12.07 -7.88 4.32
N ALA A 256 13.07 -8.74 4.55
CA ALA A 256 14.47 -8.44 4.24
C ALA A 256 14.71 -8.33 2.72
N VAL A 257 14.09 -9.17 1.88
CA VAL A 257 14.15 -8.98 0.42
C VAL A 257 13.59 -7.62 0.01
N LYS A 258 12.43 -7.23 0.55
CA LYS A 258 11.84 -5.92 0.27
C LYS A 258 12.76 -4.77 0.68
N ARG A 259 13.42 -4.89 1.84
CA ARG A 259 14.41 -3.92 2.29
C ARG A 259 15.60 -3.86 1.33
N LYS A 260 16.07 -5.02 0.88
CA LYS A 260 17.16 -5.14 -0.09
C LYS A 260 16.83 -4.45 -1.41
N THR A 261 15.64 -4.68 -1.98
CA THR A 261 15.26 -4.03 -3.25
C THR A 261 15.18 -2.52 -3.13
N GLU A 262 14.66 -1.99 -2.02
CA GLU A 262 14.63 -0.55 -1.77
C GLU A 262 16.04 0.06 -1.63
N LEU A 263 16.98 -0.65 -1.00
CA LEU A 263 18.38 -0.21 -0.87
C LEU A 263 19.14 -0.26 -2.21
N VAL A 264 18.95 -1.33 -3.00
CA VAL A 264 19.54 -1.44 -4.35
C VAL A 264 18.99 -0.34 -5.27
N ASP A 265 17.68 -0.08 -5.22
CA ASP A 265 17.02 0.99 -5.98
C ASP A 265 17.48 2.39 -5.51
N SER A 266 17.80 2.57 -4.22
CA SER A 266 18.41 3.81 -3.71
C SER A 266 19.84 4.00 -4.22
N LEU A 267 20.65 2.94 -4.19
CA LEU A 267 22.02 2.96 -4.70
C LEU A 267 22.05 3.29 -6.21
N ALA A 268 21.17 2.67 -7.00
CA ALA A 268 21.06 2.93 -8.44
C ALA A 268 20.70 4.40 -8.76
N ARG A 269 20.06 5.11 -7.83
CA ARG A 269 19.73 6.54 -7.94
C ARG A 269 20.83 7.48 -7.45
N GLY A 270 21.97 6.97 -6.97
CA GLY A 270 23.01 7.79 -6.35
C GLY A 270 22.66 8.26 -4.92
N ASN A 271 21.55 7.77 -4.33
CA ASN A 271 21.16 8.09 -2.96
C ASN A 271 21.78 7.07 -1.99
N VAL A 272 22.96 7.41 -1.47
CA VAL A 272 23.77 6.55 -0.58
C VAL A 272 23.13 6.38 0.81
N ALA A 273 22.32 7.34 1.24
CA ALA A 273 21.49 7.26 2.45
C ALA A 273 20.03 7.55 2.07
N PRO A 274 19.18 6.53 1.84
CA PRO A 274 17.77 6.75 1.54
C PRO A 274 17.12 7.54 2.68
N THR A 275 16.63 8.73 2.36
CA THR A 275 15.96 9.61 3.31
C THR A 275 14.78 8.89 3.95
N GLY A 276 14.74 8.87 5.28
CA GLY A 276 13.59 8.40 6.06
C GLY A 276 13.58 6.94 6.48
N ARG A 277 14.66 6.17 6.25
CA ARG A 277 14.80 4.81 6.82
C ARG A 277 16.23 4.63 7.30
N GLY A 278 16.46 4.22 8.56
CA GLY A 278 17.79 4.26 9.20
C GLY A 278 18.89 3.34 8.63
N TYR A 279 18.70 2.80 7.43
CA TYR A 279 19.64 1.91 6.75
C TYR A 279 20.56 2.68 5.79
N HIS A 280 21.78 2.18 5.65
CA HIS A 280 22.74 2.61 4.65
C HIS A 280 22.90 1.54 3.56
N VAL A 281 23.38 1.94 2.39
CA VAL A 281 23.69 0.99 1.31
C VAL A 281 24.70 -0.08 1.76
N ASN A 282 25.61 0.26 2.67
CA ASN A 282 26.58 -0.67 3.23
C ASN A 282 25.96 -1.82 4.06
N ASP A 283 24.69 -1.70 4.46
CA ASP A 283 23.98 -2.76 5.19
C ASP A 283 23.45 -3.87 4.26
N LEU A 284 23.55 -3.71 2.93
CA LEU A 284 23.07 -4.66 1.93
C LEU A 284 23.55 -6.12 2.15
N PRO A 285 24.83 -6.39 2.48
CA PRO A 285 25.29 -7.75 2.77
C PRO A 285 24.59 -8.36 3.98
N ILE A 286 24.44 -7.59 5.06
CA ILE A 286 23.78 -8.05 6.30
C ILE A 286 22.31 -8.34 6.03
N ILE A 287 21.60 -7.44 5.33
CA ILE A 287 20.20 -7.68 4.95
C ILE A 287 20.05 -8.91 4.06
N SER A 288 21.01 -9.15 3.16
CA SER A 288 21.01 -10.36 2.32
C SER A 288 21.22 -11.64 3.15
N MET A 289 22.12 -11.61 4.13
CA MET A 289 22.34 -12.73 5.05
C MET A 289 21.09 -13.01 5.89
N ILE A 290 20.44 -11.97 6.45
CA ILE A 290 19.19 -12.13 7.19
C ILE A 290 18.12 -12.78 6.30
N SER A 291 17.98 -12.31 5.05
CA SER A 291 16.98 -12.83 4.12
C SER A 291 17.19 -14.32 3.81
N ILE A 292 18.41 -14.72 3.45
CA ILE A 292 18.73 -16.11 3.11
C ILE A 292 18.58 -17.00 4.35
N SER A 293 19.15 -16.60 5.49
CA SER A 293 19.10 -17.38 6.72
C SER A 293 17.66 -17.59 7.21
N ALA A 294 16.86 -16.52 7.27
CA ALA A 294 15.44 -16.65 7.65
C ALA A 294 14.67 -17.52 6.65
N GLY A 295 14.97 -17.40 5.35
CA GLY A 295 14.34 -18.21 4.31
C GLY A 295 14.65 -19.70 4.47
N TYR A 296 15.92 -20.06 4.68
CA TYR A 296 16.32 -21.45 4.87
C TYR A 296 15.83 -22.03 6.20
N ILE A 297 15.81 -21.24 7.27
CA ILE A 297 15.20 -21.64 8.54
C ILE A 297 13.71 -21.91 8.36
N SER A 298 12.98 -21.11 7.58
CA SER A 298 11.58 -21.40 7.28
C SER A 298 11.42 -22.76 6.59
N ILE A 299 12.27 -23.09 5.62
CA ILE A 299 12.25 -24.39 4.94
C ILE A 299 12.60 -25.52 5.90
N LEU A 300 13.57 -25.33 6.79
CA LEU A 300 13.91 -26.30 7.83
C LEU A 300 12.72 -26.56 8.77
N VAL A 301 12.04 -25.51 9.23
CA VAL A 301 10.83 -25.63 10.06
C VAL A 301 9.74 -26.40 9.33
N LEU A 302 9.54 -26.13 8.02
CA LEU A 302 8.60 -26.89 7.20
C LEU A 302 9.01 -28.37 7.12
N ALA A 303 10.28 -28.66 6.83
CA ALA A 303 10.77 -30.04 6.73
C ALA A 303 10.57 -30.83 8.04
N LEU A 304 10.79 -30.19 9.20
CA LEU A 304 10.51 -30.78 10.50
C LEU A 304 9.00 -31.01 10.71
N TYR A 305 8.17 -30.06 10.30
CA TYR A 305 6.71 -30.18 10.38
C TYR A 305 6.16 -31.32 9.50
N LEU A 306 6.71 -31.53 8.31
CA LEU A 306 6.30 -32.61 7.40
C LEU A 306 6.49 -34.01 8.01
N ASN A 307 7.43 -34.17 8.95
CA ASN A 307 7.66 -35.40 9.69
C ASN A 307 6.83 -35.52 10.98
N SER A 308 5.90 -34.60 11.24
CA SER A 308 5.02 -34.67 12.42
C SER A 308 3.87 -35.66 12.23
N GLU A 309 3.40 -36.25 13.33
CA GLU A 309 2.26 -37.18 13.33
C GLU A 309 1.00 -36.55 12.69
N ALA A 310 0.80 -35.25 12.87
CA ALA A 310 -0.32 -34.52 12.29
C ALA A 310 -0.31 -34.54 10.75
N VAL A 311 0.86 -34.42 10.12
CA VAL A 311 0.99 -34.46 8.65
C VAL A 311 0.86 -35.89 8.15
N MET A 312 1.49 -36.85 8.83
CA MET A 312 1.40 -38.27 8.48
C MET A 312 -0.03 -38.82 8.56
N ALA A 313 -0.86 -38.26 9.45
CA ALA A 313 -2.27 -38.62 9.54
C ALA A 313 -3.14 -38.00 8.43
N LEU A 314 -2.73 -36.86 7.87
CA LEU A 314 -3.52 -36.07 6.92
C LEU A 314 -3.19 -36.39 5.45
N TYR A 315 -1.96 -36.85 5.19
CA TYR A 315 -1.44 -37.12 3.85
C TYR A 315 -1.07 -38.60 3.71
N PRO A 316 -1.69 -39.36 2.78
CA PRO A 316 -1.32 -40.76 2.52
C PRO A 316 0.13 -40.96 2.07
N LYS A 317 0.70 -39.99 1.33
CA LYS A 317 2.06 -40.03 0.77
C LYS A 317 2.88 -38.80 1.17
N PRO A 318 3.28 -38.66 2.45
CA PRO A 318 3.95 -37.46 2.95
C PRO A 318 5.34 -37.23 2.32
N GLU A 319 5.98 -38.26 1.76
CA GLU A 319 7.28 -38.17 1.10
C GLU A 319 7.29 -37.18 -0.08
N PHE A 320 6.18 -37.03 -0.81
CA PHE A 320 6.08 -36.07 -1.92
C PHE A 320 6.08 -34.62 -1.45
N LEU A 321 5.70 -34.35 -0.20
CA LEU A 321 5.70 -33.01 0.37
C LEU A 321 7.12 -32.43 0.49
N TRP A 322 8.16 -33.26 0.54
CA TRP A 322 9.56 -32.81 0.48
C TRP A 322 9.87 -32.06 -0.82
N GLY A 323 9.13 -32.32 -1.90
CA GLY A 323 9.22 -31.54 -3.13
C GLY A 323 8.91 -30.06 -2.90
N VAL A 324 8.00 -29.73 -1.98
CA VAL A 324 7.70 -28.34 -1.60
C VAL A 324 8.92 -27.65 -1.00
N CYS A 325 9.69 -28.35 -0.16
CA CYS A 325 10.93 -27.81 0.42
C CYS A 325 11.96 -27.47 -0.67
N VAL A 326 12.15 -28.34 -1.67
CA VAL A 326 13.07 -28.11 -2.79
C VAL A 326 12.62 -26.93 -3.64
N VAL A 327 11.32 -26.84 -3.95
CA VAL A 327 10.74 -25.73 -4.71
C VAL A 327 10.91 -24.40 -3.96
N LEU A 328 10.62 -24.36 -2.67
CA LEU A 328 10.81 -23.16 -1.85
C LEU A 328 12.28 -22.77 -1.73
N LEU A 329 13.20 -23.74 -1.62
CA LEU A 329 14.64 -23.48 -1.60
C LEU A 329 15.09 -22.77 -2.87
N TYR A 330 14.69 -23.28 -4.04
CA TYR A 330 14.95 -22.63 -5.32
C TYR A 330 14.32 -21.24 -5.37
N TRP A 331 13.05 -21.11 -5.00
CA TRP A 331 12.30 -19.86 -5.13
C TRP A 331 12.87 -18.75 -4.24
N ILE A 332 13.19 -19.05 -2.97
CA ILE A 332 13.83 -18.09 -2.05
C ILE A 332 15.19 -17.67 -2.59
N THR A 333 16.03 -18.62 -2.99
CA THR A 333 17.36 -18.35 -3.54
C THR A 333 17.28 -17.45 -4.78
N ARG A 334 16.39 -17.77 -5.73
CA ARG A 334 16.16 -16.98 -6.93
C ARG A 334 15.66 -15.57 -6.60
N THR A 335 14.72 -15.45 -5.68
CA THR A 335 14.14 -14.16 -5.28
C THR A 335 15.19 -13.23 -4.68
N VAL A 336 16.06 -13.75 -3.81
CA VAL A 336 17.18 -12.99 -3.23
C VAL A 336 18.21 -12.58 -4.29
N MET A 337 18.47 -13.44 -5.27
CA MET A 337 19.38 -13.17 -6.40
C MET A 337 18.84 -12.06 -7.31
N LEU A 338 17.56 -12.10 -7.69
CA LEU A 338 16.94 -11.07 -8.51
C LEU A 338 16.86 -9.73 -7.79
N ALA A 339 16.55 -9.75 -6.48
CA ALA A 339 16.60 -8.57 -5.66
C ALA A 339 18.01 -7.97 -5.56
N HIS A 340 19.06 -8.79 -5.63
CA HIS A 340 20.45 -8.32 -5.67
C HIS A 340 20.80 -7.62 -6.98
N ARG A 341 20.31 -8.16 -8.09
CA ARG A 341 20.55 -7.62 -9.44
C ARG A 341 19.79 -6.32 -9.72
N GLY A 342 18.79 -6.00 -8.90
CA GLY A 342 17.91 -4.85 -9.10
C GLY A 342 16.71 -5.14 -10.00
N ASP A 343 16.49 -6.40 -10.39
CA ASP A 343 15.42 -6.83 -11.32
C ASP A 343 14.04 -6.90 -10.65
N MET A 344 13.96 -6.66 -9.34
CA MET A 344 12.71 -6.72 -8.57
C MET A 344 12.32 -5.34 -8.03
N HIS A 345 11.26 -4.77 -8.59
CA HIS A 345 10.78 -3.41 -8.26
C HIS A 345 9.51 -3.37 -7.40
N ASP A 346 8.82 -4.49 -7.28
CA ASP A 346 7.58 -4.64 -6.52
C ASP A 346 7.84 -5.32 -5.17
N ASP A 347 6.83 -5.30 -4.30
CA ASP A 347 6.83 -6.08 -3.06
C ASP A 347 6.95 -7.59 -3.40
N PRO A 348 7.79 -8.38 -2.69
CA PRO A 348 8.06 -9.77 -3.05
C PRO A 348 6.81 -10.64 -3.24
N LEU A 349 5.75 -10.41 -2.44
CA LEU A 349 4.49 -11.15 -2.58
C LEU A 349 3.72 -10.77 -3.85
N VAL A 350 3.77 -9.50 -4.25
CA VAL A 350 3.15 -9.04 -5.49
C VAL A 350 3.96 -9.54 -6.69
N TYR A 351 5.29 -9.53 -6.57
CA TYR A 351 6.19 -10.09 -7.57
C TYR A 351 5.90 -11.59 -7.80
N ALA A 352 5.71 -12.37 -6.72
CA ALA A 352 5.45 -13.81 -6.80
C ALA A 352 4.25 -14.19 -7.68
N VAL A 353 3.24 -13.33 -7.77
CA VAL A 353 2.01 -13.59 -8.56
C VAL A 353 2.12 -13.07 -9.98
N LYS A 354 3.05 -12.16 -10.27
CA LYS A 354 3.29 -11.63 -11.63
C LYS A 354 4.37 -12.40 -12.39
N ASP A 355 5.37 -12.91 -11.68
CA ASP A 355 6.51 -13.58 -12.28
C ASP A 355 6.17 -15.03 -12.66
N HIS A 356 6.33 -15.35 -13.95
CA HIS A 356 6.01 -16.67 -14.51
C HIS A 356 6.78 -17.83 -13.85
N ILE A 357 8.04 -17.63 -13.46
CA ILE A 357 8.82 -18.66 -12.75
C ILE A 357 8.30 -18.84 -11.33
N SER A 358 7.92 -17.77 -10.65
CA SER A 358 7.29 -17.84 -9.33
C SER A 358 5.94 -18.56 -9.38
N LEU A 359 5.13 -18.31 -10.41
CA LEU A 359 3.89 -19.04 -10.66
C LEU A 359 4.15 -20.52 -10.97
N ALA A 360 5.20 -20.84 -11.74
CA ALA A 360 5.60 -22.22 -11.99
C ALA A 360 6.03 -22.93 -10.69
N CYS A 361 6.79 -22.26 -9.82
CA CYS A 361 7.13 -22.78 -8.49
C CYS A 361 5.88 -23.04 -7.66
N LEU A 362 4.92 -22.11 -7.64
CA LEU A 362 3.64 -22.30 -6.95
C LEU A 362 2.86 -23.50 -7.53
N GLY A 363 2.89 -23.67 -8.85
CA GLY A 363 2.29 -24.82 -9.55
C GLY A 363 2.93 -26.15 -9.13
N PHE A 364 4.26 -26.23 -9.12
CA PHE A 364 4.99 -27.43 -8.68
C PHE A 364 4.74 -27.74 -7.20
N ALA A 365 4.79 -26.72 -6.32
CA ALA A 365 4.49 -26.91 -4.90
C ALA A 365 3.06 -27.43 -4.70
N SER A 366 2.08 -26.85 -5.39
CA SER A 366 0.69 -27.31 -5.36
C SER A 366 0.54 -28.74 -5.89
N ALA A 367 1.28 -29.11 -6.93
CA ALA A 367 1.27 -30.47 -7.48
C ALA A 367 1.83 -31.50 -6.48
N PHE A 368 2.93 -31.19 -5.79
CA PHE A 368 3.47 -32.05 -4.74
C PHE A 368 2.48 -32.26 -3.59
N VAL A 369 1.81 -31.18 -3.15
CA VAL A 369 0.75 -31.27 -2.13
C VAL A 369 -0.40 -32.14 -2.62
N ALA A 370 -0.89 -31.92 -3.84
CA ALA A 370 -1.99 -32.70 -4.41
C ALA A 370 -1.64 -34.19 -4.51
N VAL A 371 -0.45 -34.55 -5.02
CA VAL A 371 0.00 -35.95 -5.08
C VAL A 371 0.10 -36.55 -3.68
N GLY A 372 0.54 -35.78 -2.68
CA GLY A 372 0.59 -36.25 -1.30
C GLY A 372 -0.79 -36.53 -0.69
N MET A 373 -1.85 -35.88 -1.17
CA MET A 373 -3.22 -36.04 -0.67
C MET A 373 -3.94 -37.27 -1.26
N PHE A 374 -3.58 -37.68 -2.48
CA PHE A 374 -4.25 -38.79 -3.17
C PHE A 374 -3.52 -40.13 -2.96
N PRO A 375 -4.26 -41.23 -2.74
CA PRO A 375 -3.69 -42.56 -2.48
C PRO A 375 -2.93 -43.16 -3.67
#